data_AF-F9N7C5-F1
#
_entry.id   AF-F9N7C5-F1
#
_cell.length_a   1.000
_cell.length_b   1.000
_cell.length_c   1.000
_cell.angle_alpha   90.00
_cell.angle_beta   90.00
_cell.angle_gamma   90.00
#
_symmetry.space_group_name_H-M   'P 1'
#
loop_
_entity.id
_entity.type
_entity.pdbx_description
1 polymer ?
#
loop_
_entity_poly.entity_id
_entity_poly.type
_entity_poly.pdbx_seq_one_letter_code
_entity_poly.pdbx_strand_id
1 'polypeptide(L)'
;MHINPDVDVVTVQDQVVQAQLEYYIKFHKPAGYVTAVEDSTDPTIMELLPEEFQTLKVFPVGRLDKDTEGLLLLTNDGPWAHKIIHGKKILVKLTM
;
A
#
# COMPACT_ATOMS: atom_id res chain seq x y z
N MET A 1 7.98 -1.42 -26.89
CA MET A 1 9.11 -0.64 -26.34
C MET A 1 9.35 -1.16 -24.94
N HIS A 2 10.50 -1.77 -24.67
CA HIS A 2 10.86 -2.30 -23.34
C HIS A 2 11.93 -1.36 -22.77
N ILE A 3 11.78 -0.97 -21.51
CA ILE A 3 12.74 -0.13 -20.79
C ILE A 3 13.44 -1.03 -19.78
N ASN A 4 14.76 -1.03 -19.77
CA ASN A 4 15.58 -1.73 -18.79
C ASN A 4 16.04 -0.74 -17.70
N PRO A 5 15.52 -0.85 -16.46
CA PRO A 5 15.83 0.09 -15.39
C PRO A 5 17.31 0.09 -14.96
N ASP A 6 18.10 -0.93 -15.31
CA ASP A 6 19.52 -1.00 -14.94
C ASP A 6 20.44 -0.23 -15.91
N VAL A 7 19.98 0.05 -17.13
CA VAL A 7 20.81 0.65 -18.19
C VAL A 7 20.16 1.85 -18.88
N ASP A 8 18.83 1.94 -18.85
CA ASP A 8 18.09 3.01 -19.51
C ASP A 8 17.78 4.13 -18.52
N VAL A 9 18.16 5.35 -18.88
CA VAL A 9 17.79 6.56 -18.14
C VAL A 9 16.50 7.12 -18.74
N VAL A 10 15.43 7.09 -17.94
CA VAL A 10 14.14 7.66 -18.33
C VAL A 10 14.00 9.06 -17.72
N THR A 11 13.65 10.05 -18.53
CA THR A 11 13.42 11.42 -18.07
C THR A 11 12.03 11.92 -18.46
N VAL A 12 11.38 12.64 -17.54
CA VAL A 12 10.14 13.39 -17.81
C VAL A 12 10.42 14.85 -17.51
N GLN A 13 10.23 15.74 -18.50
CA GLN A 13 10.54 17.18 -18.35
C GLN A 13 11.97 17.42 -17.82
N ASP A 14 12.96 16.72 -18.40
CA ASP A 14 14.38 16.75 -18.00
C ASP A 14 14.67 16.26 -16.57
N GLN A 15 13.69 15.70 -15.86
CA GLN A 15 13.88 15.07 -14.55
C GLN A 15 14.00 13.55 -14.69
N VAL A 16 15.08 12.98 -14.16
CA VAL A 16 15.32 11.53 -14.15
C VAL A 16 14.29 10.84 -13.27
N VAL A 17 13.62 9.84 -13.82
CA VAL A 17 12.68 8.97 -13.12
C VAL A 17 13.42 7.71 -12.70
N GLN A 18 13.44 7.43 -11.40
CA GLN A 18 14.01 6.19 -10.86
C GLN A 18 12.92 5.12 -10.71
N ALA A 19 13.31 3.86 -10.97
CA ALA A 19 12.48 2.73 -10.61
C ALA A 19 12.27 2.72 -9.09
N GLN A 20 11.01 2.64 -8.65
CA GLN A 20 10.69 2.51 -7.24
C GLN A 20 10.70 1.04 -6.84
N LEU A 21 11.28 0.75 -5.67
CA LEU A 21 11.17 -0.57 -5.05
C LEU A 21 9.70 -0.85 -4.68
N GLU A 22 9.25 -2.08 -4.93
CA GLU A 22 7.92 -2.55 -4.56
C GLU A 22 7.90 -3.06 -3.12
N TYR A 23 6.93 -2.60 -2.34
CA TYR A 23 6.74 -3.00 -0.93
C TYR A 23 5.42 -3.72 -0.75
N TYR A 24 5.44 -4.78 0.07
CA TYR A 24 4.25 -5.55 0.45
C TYR A 24 4.27 -5.81 1.95
N ILE A 25 3.35 -5.18 2.67
CA ILE A 25 3.35 -5.17 4.14
C ILE A 25 2.07 -5.80 4.65
N LYS A 26 2.20 -6.65 5.66
CA LYS A 26 1.08 -7.15 6.46
C LYS A 26 0.91 -6.26 7.67
N PHE A 27 -0.29 -5.73 7.83
CA PHE A 27 -0.64 -4.85 8.94
C PHE A 27 -1.84 -5.43 9.67
N HIS A 28 -1.75 -5.56 11.00
CA HIS A 28 -2.91 -5.88 11.81
C HIS A 28 -3.56 -4.57 12.25
N LYS A 29 -4.66 -4.22 11.60
CA LYS A 29 -5.41 -3.01 11.90
C LYS A 29 -6.17 -3.17 13.22
N PRO A 30 -6.00 -2.26 14.19
CA PRO A 30 -6.86 -2.18 15.37
C PRO A 30 -8.19 -1.46 15.06
N ALA A 31 -9.18 -1.60 15.93
CA ALA A 31 -10.43 -0.86 15.82
C ALA A 31 -10.20 0.63 16.13
N GLY A 32 -11.07 1.49 15.58
CA GLY A 32 -11.06 2.93 15.81
C GLY A 32 -10.37 3.76 14.73
N TYR A 33 -9.67 3.12 13.78
CA TYR A 33 -8.95 3.79 12.69
C TYR A 33 -9.61 3.56 11.33
N VAL A 34 -9.61 4.56 10.46
CA VAL A 34 -10.11 4.44 9.08
C VAL A 34 -9.04 3.88 8.14
N THR A 35 -9.46 2.99 7.25
CA THR A 35 -8.62 2.42 6.18
C THR A 35 -8.47 3.43 5.04
N ALA A 36 -7.65 4.46 5.25
CA ALA A 36 -7.37 5.52 4.29
C ALA A 36 -5.92 6.00 4.44
N VAL A 37 -5.40 6.67 3.41
CA VAL A 37 -4.09 7.35 3.48
C VAL A 37 -4.21 8.69 4.20
N GLU A 38 -5.29 9.42 3.92
CA GLU A 38 -5.64 10.70 4.53
C GLU A 38 -7.14 10.71 4.81
N ASP A 39 -7.53 11.29 5.95
CA ASP A 39 -8.92 11.55 6.33
C ASP A 39 -8.97 12.84 7.14
N SER A 40 -10.03 13.63 6.97
CA SER A 40 -10.17 14.95 7.60
C SER A 40 -10.73 14.90 9.02
N THR A 41 -11.35 13.78 9.40
CA THR A 41 -12.21 13.68 10.57
C THR A 41 -11.72 12.60 11.53
N ASP A 42 -11.33 11.46 10.99
CA ASP A 42 -10.99 10.27 11.76
C ASP A 42 -9.51 9.88 11.62
N PRO A 43 -8.90 9.29 12.65
CA PRO A 43 -7.50 8.89 12.58
C PRO A 43 -7.32 7.72 11.61
N THR A 44 -6.27 7.79 10.81
CA THR A 44 -6.00 6.83 9.73
C THR A 44 -5.04 5.74 10.17
N ILE A 45 -5.07 4.59 9.48
CA ILE A 45 -4.08 3.52 9.67
C ILE A 45 -2.63 3.98 9.43
N MET A 46 -2.42 5.08 8.69
CA MET A 46 -1.08 5.57 8.38
C MET A 46 -0.40 6.16 9.61
N GLU A 47 -1.17 6.69 10.57
CA GLU A 47 -0.67 7.19 11.85
C GLU A 47 -0.13 6.08 12.76
N LEU A 48 -0.53 4.83 12.50
CA LEU A 48 -0.07 3.66 13.24
C LEU A 48 1.22 3.05 12.66
N LEU A 49 1.65 3.49 11.48
CA LEU A 49 2.85 2.98 10.84
C LEU A 49 4.08 3.72 11.37
N PRO A 50 5.21 3.02 11.57
CA PRO A 50 6.48 3.66 11.88
C PRO A 50 6.86 4.67 10.79
N GLU A 51 7.62 5.71 11.17
CA GLU A 51 7.98 6.83 10.29
C GLU A 51 8.69 6.35 9.02
N GLU A 52 9.49 5.28 9.11
CA GLU A 52 10.17 4.70 7.94
C GLU A 52 9.19 4.32 6.83
N PHE A 53 7.99 3.85 7.18
CA PHE A 53 6.97 3.41 6.22
C PHE A 53 6.23 4.56 5.55
N GLN A 54 6.22 5.75 6.15
CA GLN A 54 5.59 6.93 5.54
C GLN A 54 6.31 7.36 4.26
N THR A 55 7.63 7.14 4.19
CA THR A 55 8.44 7.47 3.00
C THR A 55 8.22 6.51 1.84
N LEU A 56 7.65 5.32 2.10
CA LEU A 56 7.48 4.25 1.11
C LEU A 56 6.27 4.47 0.19
N LYS A 57 5.42 5.48 0.48
CA LYS A 57 4.21 5.81 -0.29
C LYS A 57 3.26 4.60 -0.46
N VAL A 58 3.19 3.75 0.56
CA VAL A 58 2.29 2.59 0.56
C VAL A 58 0.85 3.01 0.85
N PHE A 59 -0.10 2.26 0.30
CA PHE A 59 -1.55 2.47 0.45
C PHE A 59 -2.25 1.14 0.74
N PRO A 60 -3.44 1.17 1.39
CA PRO A 60 -4.17 -0.04 1.74
C PRO A 60 -4.72 -0.78 0.51
N VAL A 61 -4.57 -2.10 0.53
CA VAL A 61 -5.13 -3.01 -0.46
C VAL A 61 -6.45 -3.53 0.07
N GLY A 62 -7.52 -2.89 -0.39
CA GLY A 62 -8.88 -3.13 0.10
C GLY A 62 -9.21 -2.25 1.31
N ARG A 63 -10.32 -2.58 1.98
CA ARG A 63 -10.87 -1.78 3.07
C ARG A 63 -11.34 -2.69 4.20
N LEU A 64 -11.04 -2.27 5.42
CA LEU A 64 -11.72 -2.72 6.63
C LEU A 64 -12.49 -1.53 7.20
N ASP A 65 -13.66 -1.82 7.77
CA ASP A 65 -14.43 -0.79 8.46
C ASP A 65 -13.70 -0.28 9.71
N LYS A 66 -14.07 0.91 10.17
CA LYS A 66 -13.37 1.60 11.27
C LYS A 66 -13.33 0.76 12.54
N ASP A 67 -14.45 0.12 12.86
CA ASP A 67 -14.69 -0.76 13.99
C ASP A 67 -14.19 -2.20 13.77
N THR A 68 -13.70 -2.54 12.57
CA THR A 68 -13.17 -3.87 12.27
C THR A 68 -11.68 -3.97 12.56
N GLU A 69 -11.32 -5.06 13.22
CA GLU A 69 -9.94 -5.50 13.43
C GLU A 69 -9.57 -6.61 12.46
N GLY A 70 -8.31 -6.63 12.04
CA GLY A 70 -7.79 -7.78 11.30
C GLY A 70 -6.67 -7.46 10.34
N LEU A 71 -6.37 -8.46 9.51
CA LEU A 71 -5.31 -8.37 8.52
C LEU A 71 -5.69 -7.41 7.40
N LEU A 72 -4.83 -6.42 7.18
CA LEU A 72 -4.84 -5.50 6.06
C LEU A 72 -3.49 -5.54 5.36
N LEU A 73 -3.48 -5.44 4.04
CA LEU A 73 -2.25 -5.38 3.25
C LEU A 73 -1.99 -3.94 2.81
N LEU A 74 -0.72 -3.52 2.80
CA LEU A 74 -0.29 -2.22 2.31
C LEU A 74 0.77 -2.43 1.21
N THR A 75 0.69 -1.64 0.13
CA THR A 75 1.66 -1.71 -0.97
C THR A 75 1.77 -0.38 -1.69
N ASN A 76 2.86 -0.17 -2.42
CA ASN A 76 2.99 0.90 -3.41
C ASN A 76 2.81 0.39 -4.86
N ASP A 77 2.54 -0.90 -5.05
CA ASP A 77 2.25 -1.53 -6.35
C ASP A 77 0.74 -1.47 -6.67
N GLY A 78 0.34 -0.41 -7.36
CA GLY A 78 -1.03 -0.17 -7.83
C GLY A 78 -1.61 -1.31 -8.69
N PRO A 79 -0.92 -1.75 -9.76
CA PRO A 79 -1.35 -2.84 -10.60
C PRO A 79 -1.60 -4.15 -9.83
N TRP A 80 -0.74 -4.50 -8.87
CA TRP A 80 -0.94 -5.69 -8.04
C TRP A 80 -2.12 -5.50 -7.08
N ALA A 81 -2.21 -4.36 -6.38
CA ALA A 81 -3.32 -4.08 -5.49
C ALA A 81 -4.68 -4.19 -6.20
N HIS A 82 -4.77 -3.63 -7.41
CA HIS A 82 -5.96 -3.73 -8.24
C HIS A 82 -6.30 -5.19 -8.60
N LYS A 83 -5.30 -6.00 -8.95
CA LYS A 83 -5.52 -7.44 -9.23
C LYS A 83 -6.00 -8.20 -7.99
N ILE A 84 -5.49 -7.89 -6.80
CA ILE A 84 -5.91 -8.54 -5.55
C ILE A 84 -7.35 -8.17 -5.20
N ILE A 85 -7.72 -6.89 -5.29
CA ILE A 85 -9.07 -6.41 -4.96
C ILE A 85 -10.12 -7.01 -5.91
N HIS A 86 -9.80 -7.13 -7.20
CA HIS A 86 -10.72 -7.65 -8.21
C HIS A 86 -10.61 -9.19 -8.41
N GLY A 87 -9.59 -9.81 -7.81
CA GLY A 87 -9.33 -11.25 -7.89
C GLY A 87 -10.16 -12.05 -6.89
N LYS A 88 -10.79 -13.14 -7.33
CA LYS A 88 -11.72 -13.97 -6.53
C LYS A 88 -11.09 -14.84 -5.42
N LYS A 89 -9.79 -14.70 -5.07
CA LYS A 89 -9.02 -15.65 -4.22
C LYS A 89 -7.72 -14.97 -3.74
N ILE A 90 -7.19 -15.05 -2.51
CA ILE A 90 -7.46 -15.74 -1.23
C ILE A 90 -6.99 -14.75 -0.15
N LEU A 91 -7.81 -14.41 0.85
CA LEU A 91 -7.29 -13.87 2.11
C LEU A 91 -7.10 -15.05 3.08
N VAL A 92 -5.85 -15.45 3.27
CA VAL A 92 -5.49 -16.41 4.31
C VAL A 92 -5.67 -15.69 5.64
N LYS A 93 -6.73 -16.05 6.37
CA LYS A 93 -6.91 -15.66 7.76
C LYS A 93 -5.98 -16.55 8.61
N LEU A 94 -4.77 -16.06 8.91
CA LEU A 94 -3.94 -16.66 9.95
C LEU A 94 -4.42 -16.11 11.29
N THR A 95 -5.27 -16.88 11.96
CA THR A 95 -5.58 -16.70 13.37
C THR A 95 -4.55 -17.48 14.17
N MET A 96 -3.82 -16.79 15.07
CA MET A 96 -3.10 -17.44 16.17
C MET A 96 -4.06 -17.66 17.34
#